data_AF-A0A1C5YVL9-F1
#
_entry.id   AF-A0A1C5YVL9-F1
#
_cell.length_a   1.000
_cell.length_b   1.000
_cell.length_c   1.000
_cell.angle_alpha   90.00
_cell.angle_beta   90.00
_cell.angle_gamma   90.00
#
_symmetry.space_group_name_H-M   'P 1'
#
loop_
_entity.id
_entity.type
_entity.pdbx_description
1 polymer ?
#
loop_
_entity_poly.entity_id
_entity_poly.type
_entity_poly.pdbx_seq_one_letter_code
_entity_poly.pdbx_strand_id
1 'polypeptide(L)' 'MARIYANLIEKKLKTIDDVPTRFKNAVLEILTNEGYNGYGEPLI' A
#
# COMPACT_ATOMS: atom_id res chain seq x y z
N MET A 1 8.01 -0.04 8.80
CA MET A 1 7.70 -1.19 7.92
C MET A 1 6.51 -0.93 7.00
N ALA A 2 5.34 -0.54 7.51
CA ALA A 2 4.18 -0.23 6.67
C ALA A 2 4.49 0.79 5.56
N ARG A 3 5.17 1.91 5.89
CA ARG A 3 5.59 2.90 4.87
C ARG A 3 6.47 2.30 3.76
N ILE A 4 7.35 1.35 4.08
CA ILE A 4 8.21 0.72 3.06
C ILE A 4 7.35 -0.07 2.08
N TYR A 5 6.39 -0.84 2.57
CA TYR A 5 5.46 -1.58 1.72
C TYR A 5 4.59 -0.64 0.87
N ALA A 6 4.07 0.43 1.46
CA ALA A 6 3.28 1.41 0.71
C ALA A 6 4.10 2.07 -0.42
N ASN A 7 5.35 2.47 -0.17
CA ASN A 7 6.25 2.98 -1.21
C ASN A 7 6.53 1.93 -2.32
N LEU A 8 6.62 0.65 -1.97
CA LEU A 8 6.81 -0.43 -2.94
C LEU A 8 5.54 -0.67 -3.77
N ILE A 9 4.36 -0.51 -3.16
CA ILE A 9 3.06 -0.62 -3.83
C ILE A 9 2.83 0.54 -4.78
N GLU A 10 3.12 1.77 -4.36
CA GLU A 10 3.08 2.96 -5.21
C GLU A 10 3.96 2.78 -6.47
N LYS A 11 5.14 2.18 -6.31
CA LYS A 11 6.05 1.87 -7.42
C LYS A 11 5.66 0.63 -8.23
N LYS A 12 4.52 -0.01 -7.92
CA LYS A 12 4.04 -1.26 -8.55
C LYS A 12 5.04 -2.42 -8.46
N LEU A 13 5.91 -2.41 -7.45
CA LEU A 13 6.88 -3.47 -7.18
C LEU A 13 6.31 -4.56 -6.27
N LYS A 14 5.26 -4.22 -5.51
CA LYS A 14 4.49 -5.12 -4.64
C LYS A 14 3.03 -4.74 -4.67
N THR A 15 2.19 -5.62 -4.12
CA THR A 15 0.77 -5.37 -3.89
C THR A 15 0.44 -5.51 -2.41
N ILE A 16 -0.77 -5.12 -2.01
CA ILE A 16 -1.25 -5.32 -0.65
C ILE A 16 -1.27 -6.80 -0.23
N ASP A 17 -1.30 -7.74 -1.18
CA ASP A 17 -1.26 -9.16 -0.91
C ASP A 17 0.10 -9.66 -0.47
N ASP A 18 1.18 -8.99 -0.91
CA ASP A 18 2.55 -9.25 -0.46
C ASP A 18 2.82 -8.72 0.96
N VAL A 19 1.90 -7.95 1.53
CA VAL A 19 2.06 -7.33 2.85
C VAL A 19 1.62 -8.31 3.94
N PRO A 20 2.45 -8.56 4.96
CA PRO A 20 2.06 -9.38 6.10
C PRO A 20 0.80 -8.84 6.78
N THR A 21 -0.12 -9.72 7.21
CA THR A 21 -1.44 -9.37 7.77
C THR A 21 -1.37 -8.30 8.86
N ARG A 22 -0.39 -8.39 9.76
CA ARG A 22 -0.17 -7.40 10.85
C ARG A 22 0.09 -5.97 10.38
N PHE A 23 0.47 -5.79 9.11
CA PHE A 23 0.75 -4.48 8.52
C PHE A 23 -0.25 -4.08 7.43
N LYS A 24 -1.13 -4.97 6.95
CA LYS A 24 -2.06 -4.67 5.84
C LYS A 24 -2.91 -3.42 6.13
N ASN A 25 -3.51 -3.35 7.32
CA ASN A 25 -4.36 -2.21 7.68
C ASN A 25 -3.58 -0.89 7.69
N ALA A 26 -2.39 -0.88 8.31
CA ALA A 26 -1.54 0.30 8.35
C ALA A 26 -1.03 0.71 6.95
N VAL A 27 -0.78 -0.25 6.05
CA VAL A 27 -0.38 0.05 4.67
C VAL A 27 -1.55 0.65 3.88
N LEU A 28 -2.74 0.06 3.98
CA LEU A 28 -3.95 0.55 3.31
C LEU A 28 -4.32 1.95 3.77
N GLU A 29 -4.23 2.25 5.06
CA GLU A 29 -4.50 3.58 5.59
C GLU A 29 -3.59 4.63 4.96
N ILE A 30 -2.28 4.36 4.87
CA ILE A 30 -1.37 5.34 4.29
C ILE A 30 -1.55 5.44 2.77
N LEU A 31 -1.78 4.33 2.06
CA LEU A 31 -2.08 4.37 0.63
C LEU A 31 -3.35 5.19 0.35
N THR A 32 -4.40 4.99 1.15
CA THR A 32 -5.66 5.73 1.01
C THR A 32 -5.46 7.22 1.24
N ASN A 33 -4.69 7.60 2.26
CA ASN A 33 -4.33 9.00 2.53
C ASN A 33 -3.48 9.64 1.41
N GLU A 34 -2.69 8.83 0.71
CA GLU A 34 -1.86 9.24 -0.43
C GLU A 34 -2.63 9.16 -1.77
N GLY A 35 -3.91 8.76 -1.75
CA GLY A 35 -4.75 8.68 -2.94
C GLY A 35 -4.46 7.45 -3.81
N TYR A 36 -3.89 6.39 -3.25
CA TYR A 36 -3.63 5.12 -3.93
C TYR A 36 -4.47 3.99 -3.36
N ASN A 37 -4.85 3.05 -4.22
CA ASN A 37 -5.41 1.78 -3.83
C ASN A 37 -4.31 0.80 -3.38
N GLY A 38 -4.70 -0.34 -2.83
CA GLY A 38 -3.78 -1.41 -2.41
C GLY A 38 -2.92 -2.05 -3.51
N TYR A 39 -3.08 -1.61 -4.77
CA TYR A 39 -2.43 -2.17 -5.96
C TYR A 39 -1.60 -1.13 -6.73
N GLY A 40 -1.40 0.07 -6.16
CA GLY A 40 -0.60 1.13 -6.79
C GLY A 40 -1.32 1.88 -7.91
N GLU A 41 -2.64 1.82 -7.94
CA GLU A 41 -3.47 2.64 -8.82
C GLU A 41 -4.07 3.81 -8.02
N PRO A 42 -4.21 5.00 -8.61
CA PRO A 42 -4.82 6.12 -7.93
C PRO A 42 -6.32 5.87 -7.65
N LEU A 43 -6.79 6.31 -6.49
CA LEU A 43 -8.20 6.41 -6.14
C LEU A 43 -8.74 7.68 -6.83
N ILE A 44 -9.32 7.49 -8.03
CA ILE A 44 -9.97 8.54 -8.85
C ILE A 44 -11.29 8.96 -8.20
#